data_AF-A0A497RN31-F1
#
_entry.id   AF-A0A497RN31-F1
#
_cell.length_a   1.000
_cell.length_b   1.000
_cell.length_c   1.000
_cell.angle_alpha   90.00
_cell.angle_beta   90.00
_cell.angle_gamma   90.00
#
_symmetry.space_group_name_H-M   'P 1'
#
loop_
_entity.id
_entity.type
_entity.pdbx_description
1 polymer ?
#
loop_
_entity_poly.entity_id
_entity_poly.type
_entity_poly.pdbx_seq_one_letter_code
_entity_poly.pdbx_strand_id
1 'polypeptide(L)'
;MSKWNLAYKGTEILTPEEWNHVVDALEELDGRAPVERNGGLAVFDGDGVTTMFTITHGLSTTPTVALVGKAISGLPDIDYWEADTTSIKVYFKSAPSSGSENVKLWWYVVRL
;
A
#
# COMPACT_ATOMS: atom_id res chain seq x y z
N MET A 1 -9.04 10.75 -16.44
CA MET A 1 -8.40 12.03 -16.06
C MET A 1 -7.30 11.73 -15.05
N SER A 2 -6.13 12.34 -15.15
CA SER A 2 -5.10 12.13 -14.12
C SER A 2 -5.61 12.64 -12.77
N LYS A 3 -5.13 12.11 -11.63
CA LYS A 3 -5.53 12.62 -10.31
C LYS A 3 -5.23 14.12 -10.12
N TRP A 4 -4.36 14.64 -10.97
CA TRP A 4 -3.90 16.02 -11.00
C TRP A 4 -4.62 16.87 -12.05
N ASN A 5 -5.66 16.31 -12.69
CA ASN A 5 -6.38 16.94 -13.79
C ASN A 5 -5.47 17.42 -14.94
N LEU A 6 -4.34 16.70 -15.14
CA LEU A 6 -3.44 16.97 -16.25
C LEU A 6 -4.10 16.50 -17.54
N ALA A 7 -4.20 17.41 -18.50
CA ALA A 7 -4.64 17.14 -19.86
C ALA A 7 -3.48 17.49 -20.81
N TYR A 8 -3.20 16.60 -21.74
CA TYR A 8 -2.24 16.89 -22.81
C TYR A 8 -2.78 18.03 -23.68
N LYS A 9 -2.09 19.18 -23.68
CA LYS A 9 -2.53 20.38 -24.42
C LYS A 9 -1.93 20.51 -25.83
N GLY A 10 -0.96 19.67 -26.19
CA GLY A 10 -0.23 19.73 -27.47
C GLY A 10 1.28 19.85 -27.24
N THR A 11 2.03 20.02 -28.32
CA THR A 11 3.48 20.27 -28.25
C THR A 11 3.72 21.74 -27.90
N GLU A 12 4.27 22.01 -26.71
CA GLU A 12 4.75 23.33 -26.30
C GLU A 12 6.27 23.32 -26.30
N ILE A 13 6.89 24.29 -26.98
CA ILE A 13 8.35 24.48 -26.97
C ILE A 13 8.71 25.23 -25.70
N LEU A 14 9.59 24.64 -24.89
CA LEU A 14 10.14 25.27 -23.70
C LEU A 14 11.40 26.06 -24.06
N THR A 15 11.54 27.25 -23.50
CA THR A 15 12.82 27.96 -23.47
C THR A 15 13.85 27.19 -22.64
N PRO A 16 15.16 27.43 -22.80
CA PRO A 16 16.19 26.78 -21.98
C PRO A 16 15.95 26.95 -20.47
N GLU A 17 15.51 28.13 -20.03
CA GLU A 17 15.20 28.41 -18.63
C GLU A 17 13.99 27.62 -18.13
N GLU A 18 12.90 27.58 -18.92
CA GLU A 18 11.71 26.78 -18.57
C GLU A 18 12.02 25.29 -18.54
N TRP A 19 12.87 24.80 -19.44
CA TRP A 19 13.33 23.42 -19.42
C TRP A 19 14.06 23.10 -18.11
N ASN A 20 14.97 23.97 -17.66
CA ASN A 20 15.67 23.77 -16.39
C ASN A 20 14.69 23.73 -15.21
N HIS A 21 13.70 24.62 -15.16
CA HIS A 21 12.68 24.59 -14.11
C HIS A 21 11.85 23.32 -14.11
N VAL A 22 11.51 22.79 -15.29
CA VAL A 22 10.79 21.51 -15.40
C VAL A 22 11.66 20.36 -14.91
N VAL A 23 12.94 20.33 -15.29
CA VAL A 23 13.90 19.31 -14.82
C VAL A 23 14.04 19.36 -13.30
N ASP A 24 14.29 20.54 -12.73
CA ASP A 24 14.43 20.72 -11.27
C ASP A 24 13.17 20.23 -10.53
N ALA A 25 11.98 20.55 -11.05
CA ALA A 25 10.71 20.11 -10.46
C ALA A 25 10.53 18.58 -10.55
N LEU A 26 10.98 17.95 -11.64
CA LEU A 26 10.92 16.51 -11.80
C LEU A 26 11.92 15.79 -10.89
N GLU A 27 13.14 16.31 -10.74
CA GLU A 27 14.13 15.77 -9.81
C GLU A 27 13.67 15.93 -8.35
N GLU A 28 13.07 17.07 -7.99
CA GLU A 28 12.46 17.26 -6.66
C GLU A 28 11.31 16.28 -6.41
N LEU A 29 10.47 16.04 -7.43
CA LEU A 29 9.39 15.09 -7.34
C LEU A 29 9.90 13.65 -7.20
N ASP A 30 10.92 13.26 -7.96
CA ASP A 30 11.55 11.95 -7.88
C ASP A 30 12.14 11.70 -6.49
N GLY A 31 12.83 12.69 -5.93
CA GLY A 31 13.36 12.63 -4.56
C GLY A 31 12.30 12.55 -3.45
N ARG A 32 11.03 12.86 -3.75
CA ARG A 32 9.90 12.78 -2.80
C ARG A 32 9.00 11.57 -3.03
N ALA A 33 9.01 11.00 -4.22
CA ALA A 33 8.13 9.91 -4.59
C ALA A 33 8.70 8.58 -4.09
N PRO A 34 7.88 7.71 -3.49
CA PRO A 34 8.33 6.35 -3.22
C PRO A 34 8.54 5.59 -4.52
N VAL A 35 9.60 4.79 -4.58
CA VAL A 35 9.94 3.93 -5.72
C VAL A 35 8.77 3.03 -6.10
N GLU A 36 8.12 2.42 -5.10
CA GLU A 36 6.88 1.66 -5.29
C GLU A 36 5.93 1.84 -4.11
N ARG A 37 4.63 1.71 -4.38
CA ARG A 37 3.61 1.68 -3.33
C ARG A 37 2.42 0.85 -3.77
N ASN A 38 1.78 0.19 -2.81
CA ASN A 38 0.51 -0.48 -3.05
C ASN A 38 -0.32 -0.53 -1.76
N GLY A 39 -1.61 -0.80 -1.88
CA GLY A 39 -2.48 -0.94 -0.73
C GLY A 39 -3.90 -1.31 -1.13
N GLY A 40 -4.69 -1.71 -0.16
CA GLY A 40 -6.06 -2.10 -0.41
C GLY A 40 -6.77 -2.67 0.81
N LEU A 41 -7.90 -3.32 0.54
CA LEU A 41 -8.68 -4.07 1.50
C LEU A 41 -8.45 -5.56 1.26
N ALA A 42 -7.93 -6.26 2.25
CA ALA A 42 -7.89 -7.71 2.25
C ALA A 42 -9.11 -8.26 3.00
N VAL A 43 -9.74 -9.29 2.44
CA VAL A 43 -10.95 -9.93 2.99
C VAL A 43 -10.69 -11.42 3.11
N PHE A 44 -10.97 -11.96 4.30
CA PHE A 44 -10.83 -13.37 4.60
C PHE A 44 -12.01 -13.86 5.44
N ASP A 45 -12.12 -15.17 5.55
CA ASP A 45 -13.04 -15.88 6.43
C ASP A 45 -12.30 -16.31 7.70
N GLY A 46 -12.86 -15.99 8.86
CA GLY A 46 -12.43 -16.55 10.13
C GLY A 46 -12.96 -17.97 10.29
N ASP A 47 -12.21 -18.80 11.01
CA ASP A 47 -12.56 -20.20 11.31
C ASP A 47 -12.55 -20.50 12.83
N GLY A 48 -12.20 -19.52 13.67
CA GLY A 48 -12.06 -19.70 15.11
C GLY A 48 -10.75 -20.36 15.56
N VAL A 49 -9.82 -20.66 14.64
CA VAL A 49 -8.56 -21.36 14.94
C VAL A 49 -7.33 -20.68 14.30
N THR A 50 -7.45 -20.21 13.07
CA THR A 50 -6.39 -19.53 12.32
C THR A 50 -6.12 -18.15 12.91
N THR A 51 -4.86 -17.91 13.27
CA THR A 51 -4.39 -16.64 13.86
C THR A 51 -3.53 -15.83 12.91
N MET A 52 -3.18 -16.38 11.74
CA MET A 52 -2.29 -15.73 10.78
C MET A 52 -2.96 -15.63 9.41
N PHE A 53 -2.94 -14.42 8.85
CA PHE A 53 -3.48 -14.13 7.53
C PHE A 53 -2.40 -13.52 6.64
N THR A 54 -2.35 -13.96 5.38
CA THR A 54 -1.34 -13.52 4.40
C THR A 54 -1.97 -12.64 3.33
N ILE A 55 -1.36 -11.49 3.06
CA ILE A 55 -1.79 -10.51 2.05
C ILE A 55 -0.67 -10.34 1.03
N THR A 56 -0.88 -10.71 -0.24
CA THR A 56 0.10 -10.44 -1.31
C THR A 56 0.11 -8.95 -1.63
N HIS A 57 1.28 -8.30 -1.51
CA HIS A 57 1.37 -6.84 -1.61
C HIS A 57 1.78 -6.33 -3.01
N GLY A 58 2.32 -7.20 -3.88
CA GLY A 58 2.58 -6.88 -5.28
C GLY A 58 3.70 -5.85 -5.55
N LEU A 59 4.64 -5.69 -4.61
CA LEU A 59 5.86 -4.91 -4.85
C LEU A 59 6.93 -5.82 -5.46
N SER A 60 7.96 -5.24 -6.07
CA SER A 60 9.06 -6.04 -6.65
C SER A 60 10.03 -6.60 -5.60
N THR A 61 9.99 -6.08 -4.37
CA THR A 61 10.82 -6.54 -3.23
C THR A 61 10.13 -6.23 -1.90
N THR A 62 10.82 -6.52 -0.79
CA THR A 62 10.37 -6.21 0.56
C THR A 62 10.11 -4.71 0.74
N PRO A 63 8.93 -4.30 1.23
CA PRO A 63 8.64 -2.89 1.47
C PRO A 63 9.52 -2.32 2.58
N THR A 64 9.85 -1.03 2.46
CA THR A 64 10.52 -0.26 3.52
C THR A 64 9.59 0.00 4.70
N VAL A 65 8.30 0.22 4.40
CA VAL A 65 7.25 0.47 5.39
C VAL A 65 6.02 -0.38 5.05
N ALA A 66 5.49 -1.09 6.04
CA ALA A 66 4.22 -1.80 5.94
C ALA A 66 3.30 -1.38 7.09
N LEU A 67 2.07 -1.00 6.75
CA LEU A 67 1.02 -0.63 7.68
C LEU A 67 -0.17 -1.56 7.48
N VAL A 68 -0.68 -2.11 8.59
CA VAL A 68 -1.87 -2.95 8.61
C VAL A 68 -2.81 -2.44 9.69
N GLY A 69 -4.09 -2.37 9.37
CA GLY A 69 -5.14 -1.93 10.29
C GLY A 69 -6.42 -2.76 10.15
N LYS A 70 -7.18 -2.86 11.23
CA LYS A 70 -8.50 -3.49 11.20
C LYS A 70 -9.49 -2.63 10.42
N ALA A 71 -10.17 -3.21 9.43
CA ALA A 71 -11.16 -2.50 8.62
C ALA A 71 -12.61 -2.67 9.14
N ILE A 72 -12.80 -3.50 10.16
CA ILE A 72 -14.09 -3.79 10.79
C ILE A 72 -13.91 -3.96 12.30
N SER A 73 -14.95 -3.63 13.07
CA SER A 73 -15.03 -3.89 14.51
C SER A 73 -15.25 -5.39 14.80
N GLY A 74 -14.99 -5.81 16.04
CA GLY A 74 -15.27 -7.18 16.48
C GLY A 74 -14.17 -8.20 16.14
N LEU A 75 -13.14 -7.77 15.40
CA LEU A 75 -11.93 -8.56 15.24
C LEU A 75 -11.05 -8.50 16.51
N PRO A 76 -10.40 -9.62 16.86
CA PRO A 76 -9.33 -9.64 17.84
C PRO A 76 -8.25 -8.60 17.57
N ASP A 77 -7.42 -8.30 18.56
CA ASP A 77 -6.29 -7.41 18.35
C ASP A 77 -5.20 -8.08 17.51
N ILE A 78 -4.63 -7.28 16.62
CA ILE A 78 -3.42 -7.64 15.88
C ILE A 78 -2.26 -7.60 16.89
N ASP A 79 -1.46 -8.65 16.90
CA ASP A 79 -0.27 -8.72 17.73
C ASP A 79 0.89 -8.00 17.04
N TYR A 80 1.22 -8.43 15.82
CA TYR A 80 2.19 -7.80 14.95
C TYR A 80 1.97 -8.21 13.50
N TRP A 81 2.73 -7.62 12.59
CA TRP A 81 2.84 -8.04 11.20
C TRP A 81 4.29 -7.96 10.74
N GLU A 82 4.64 -8.82 9.79
CA GLU A 82 5.89 -8.76 9.07
C GLU A 82 5.60 -8.73 7.56
N ALA A 83 6.50 -8.11 6.80
CA ALA A 83 6.42 -8.10 5.35
C ALA A 83 7.71 -8.72 4.78
N ASP A 84 7.54 -9.65 3.84
CA ASP A 84 8.62 -10.21 3.05
C ASP A 84 8.61 -9.63 1.63
N THR A 85 9.28 -10.29 0.68
CA THR A 85 9.39 -9.82 -0.70
C THR A 85 8.08 -9.89 -1.48
N THR A 86 7.11 -10.67 -1.01
CA THR A 86 5.88 -10.98 -1.75
C THR A 86 4.62 -10.64 -0.96
N SER A 87 4.67 -10.78 0.36
CA SER A 87 3.49 -10.86 1.20
C SER A 87 3.68 -10.18 2.55
N ILE A 88 2.56 -9.75 3.12
CA ILE A 88 2.44 -9.28 4.51
C ILE A 88 1.77 -10.41 5.29
N LYS A 89 2.38 -10.85 6.39
CA LYS A 89 1.80 -11.81 7.32
C LYS A 89 1.33 -11.06 8.56
N VAL A 90 0.04 -11.20 8.86
CA VAL A 90 -0.63 -10.51 9.96
C VAL A 90 -0.99 -11.53 11.02
N TYR A 91 -0.53 -11.32 12.25
CA TYR A 91 -0.75 -12.21 13.38
C TYR A 91 -1.75 -11.57 14.34
N PHE A 92 -2.79 -12.31 14.71
CA PHE A 92 -3.75 -11.90 15.73
C PHE A 92 -3.43 -12.55 17.08
N LYS A 93 -3.74 -11.83 18.17
CA LYS A 93 -3.59 -12.34 19.54
C LYS A 93 -4.54 -13.50 19.87
N SER A 94 -5.66 -13.59 19.16
CA SER A 94 -6.57 -14.72 19.20
C SER A 94 -7.21 -14.91 17.82
N ALA A 95 -7.67 -16.14 17.55
CA ALA A 95 -8.27 -16.46 16.25
C ALA A 95 -9.61 -15.71 16.08
N PRO A 96 -9.84 -15.04 14.94
CA PRO A 96 -11.15 -14.46 14.63
C PRO A 96 -12.24 -15.53 14.63
N SER A 97 -13.44 -15.17 15.11
CA SER A 97 -14.60 -16.06 15.14
C SER A 97 -14.92 -16.64 13.76
N SER A 98 -15.52 -17.83 13.71
CA SER A 98 -15.94 -18.39 12.42
C SER A 98 -17.00 -17.52 11.73
N GLY A 99 -16.82 -17.25 10.44
CA GLY A 99 -17.75 -16.48 9.63
C GLY A 99 -17.22 -16.18 8.24
N SER A 100 -18.09 -15.69 7.35
CA SER A 100 -17.73 -15.32 5.99
C SER A 100 -17.48 -13.82 5.87
N GLU A 101 -16.41 -13.45 5.18
CA GLU A 101 -15.90 -12.10 4.98
C GLU A 101 -15.81 -11.27 6.28
N ASN A 102 -15.64 -11.95 7.41
CA ASN A 102 -15.66 -11.31 8.73
C ASN A 102 -14.27 -10.87 9.20
N VAL A 103 -13.22 -11.18 8.43
CA VAL A 103 -11.87 -10.65 8.62
C VAL A 103 -11.57 -9.67 7.50
N LYS A 104 -11.61 -8.37 7.82
CA LYS A 104 -11.29 -7.28 6.89
C LYS A 104 -10.12 -6.46 7.41
N LEU A 105 -9.08 -6.32 6.59
CA LEU A 105 -7.83 -5.64 6.93
C LEU A 105 -7.49 -4.58 5.88
N TRP A 106 -7.29 -3.34 6.31
CA TRP A 106 -6.66 -2.31 5.50
C TRP A 106 -5.15 -2.53 5.52
N TRP A 107 -4.51 -2.43 4.37
CA TRP A 107 -3.06 -2.52 4.27
C TRP A 107 -2.51 -1.48 3.31
N TYR A 108 -1.31 -1.00 3.61
CA TYR A 108 -0.58 -0.09 2.76
C TYR A 108 0.92 -0.35 2.91
N VAL A 109 1.61 -0.44 1.78
CA VAL A 109 3.06 -0.67 1.73
C VAL A 109 3.73 0.37 0.87
N VAL A 110 4.93 0.74 1.28
CA VAL A 110 5.77 1.71 0.58
C VAL A 110 7.20 1.18 0.52
N ARG A 111 7.78 1.27 -0.67
CA ARG A 111 9.21 1.14 -0.90
C ARG A 111 9.76 2.53 -1.21
N LEU A 112 10.69 2.96 -0.37
CA LEU A 112 11.43 4.22 -0.55
C LEU A 112 12.61 4.04 -1.51
#